data_AF-A0A9P1DSP3-F1
#
_entry.id   AF-A0A9P1DSP3-F1
#
_cell.length_a   1.000
_cell.length_b   1.000
_cell.length_c   1.000
_cell.angle_alpha   90.00
_cell.angle_beta   90.00
_cell.angle_gamma   90.00
#
_symmetry.space_group_name_H-M   'P 1'
#
loop_
_entity.id
_entity.type
_entity.pdbx_description
1 polymer ?
#
loop_
_entity_poly.entity_id
_entity_poly.type
_entity_poly.pdbx_seq_one_letter_code
_entity_poly.pdbx_strand_id
1 'polypeptide(L)'
;MWVAERAVQHAQRDGATEMDQLVATCLKSYSLSLELMDSADLIMTDLEAERFFDLTLMHLQTFALLNKRSQLQAHLGGSVLILPMAFFSLWALFRVTDMVREWVSLADDGVKDKMEEAWDEATEETEDDVMALTLSFLVVQTFRFWIYGVLPDEEGNLDNRQIDPSLVQAFVSLGVGMLIALLSYLRTIYGSSKHSRYSVWLRLISDFSSCWMVMFSIDRIMTITSLGGAEYGVLGNVPRQRLNFTWDVFG
;
A
#
# COMPACT_ATOMS: atom_id res chain seq x y z
N MET A 1 11.85 -8.71 16.87
CA MET A 1 12.02 -7.50 17.70
C MET A 1 13.29 -6.67 17.41
N TRP A 2 14.52 -7.17 17.66
CA TRP A 2 15.76 -6.36 17.70
C TRP A 2 15.92 -5.29 16.59
N VAL A 3 15.63 -5.61 15.32
CA VAL A 3 15.74 -4.66 14.20
C VAL A 3 14.84 -3.43 14.39
N ALA A 4 13.60 -3.63 14.86
CA ALA A 4 12.67 -2.54 15.12
C ALA A 4 13.13 -1.66 16.31
N GLU A 5 13.71 -2.26 17.36
CA GLU A 5 14.31 -1.51 18.46
C GLU A 5 15.50 -0.67 18.00
N ARG A 6 16.37 -1.22 17.13
CA ARG A 6 17.46 -0.46 16.52
C ARG A 6 16.95 0.68 15.64
N ALA A 7 15.86 0.47 14.90
CA ALA A 7 15.23 1.51 14.10
C ALA A 7 14.67 2.63 14.98
N VAL A 8 13.95 2.31 16.06
CA VAL A 8 13.45 3.30 17.04
C VAL A 8 14.60 4.07 17.71
N GLN A 9 15.65 3.38 18.16
CA GLN A 9 16.84 4.03 18.72
C GLN A 9 17.53 4.95 17.69
N HIS A 10 17.59 4.54 16.42
CA HIS A 10 18.15 5.37 15.35
C HIS A 10 17.27 6.61 15.06
N ALA A 11 15.95 6.47 15.10
CA ALA A 11 14.99 7.56 14.92
C ALA A 11 14.91 8.54 16.10
N GLN A 12 15.44 8.16 17.26
CA GLN A 12 15.55 9.00 18.47
C GLN A 12 16.87 9.78 18.55
N ARG A 13 17.82 9.61 17.62
CA ARG A 13 19.10 10.34 17.63
C ARG A 13 18.91 11.82 17.30
N ASP A 14 19.83 12.66 17.78
CA ASP A 14 19.91 14.07 17.35
C ASP A 14 20.05 14.17 15.83
N GLY A 15 19.21 14.99 15.21
CA GLY A 15 19.14 15.12 13.75
C GLY A 15 18.58 13.90 13.02
N ALA A 16 17.81 13.03 13.69
CA ALA A 16 16.91 12.10 13.01
C ALA A 16 15.95 12.89 12.11
N THR A 17 15.73 12.40 10.90
CA THR A 17 14.73 12.95 9.99
C THR A 17 13.35 12.44 10.36
N GLU A 18 12.31 13.16 9.96
CA GLU A 18 10.92 12.67 10.06
C GLU A 18 10.72 11.37 9.27
N MET A 19 11.50 11.15 8.20
CA MET A 19 11.48 9.88 7.46
C MET A 19 12.03 8.72 8.31
N ASP A 20 13.14 8.94 9.04
CA ASP A 20 13.70 7.94 9.96
C ASP A 20 12.66 7.53 11.03
N GLN A 21 11.90 8.52 11.53
CA GLN A 21 10.82 8.30 12.50
C GLN A 21 9.66 7.49 11.92
N LEU A 22 9.21 7.78 10.70
CA LEU A 22 8.14 7.02 10.04
C LEU A 22 8.57 5.58 9.72
N VAL A 23 9.79 5.37 9.22
CA VAL A 23 10.33 4.02 8.99
C VAL A 23 10.42 3.23 10.30
N ALA A 24 10.89 3.87 11.38
CA ALA A 24 10.95 3.24 12.70
C ALA A 24 9.57 2.89 13.27
N THR A 25 8.57 3.77 13.12
CA THR A 25 7.18 3.47 13.50
C THR A 25 6.63 2.30 12.70
N CYS A 26 6.74 2.30 11.37
CA CYS A 26 6.32 1.18 10.52
C CYS A 26 6.91 -0.17 10.98
N LEU A 27 8.23 -0.20 11.23
CA LEU A 27 8.95 -1.38 11.69
C LEU A 27 8.53 -1.82 13.11
N LYS A 28 8.31 -0.87 14.03
CA LYS A 28 7.87 -1.18 15.40
C LYS A 28 6.45 -1.70 15.42
N SER A 29 5.50 -1.05 14.74
CA SER A 29 4.11 -1.52 14.61
C SER A 29 4.05 -2.94 14.06
N TYR A 30 4.75 -3.20 12.95
CA TYR A 30 4.81 -4.53 12.34
C TYR A 30 5.44 -5.57 13.27
N SER A 31 6.54 -5.23 13.95
CA SER A 31 7.18 -6.16 14.91
C SER A 31 6.29 -6.50 16.11
N LEU A 32 5.46 -5.56 16.57
CA LEU A 32 4.48 -5.77 17.63
C LEU A 32 3.28 -6.59 17.14
N SER A 33 2.84 -6.40 15.89
CA SER A 33 1.81 -7.25 15.28
C SER A 33 2.25 -8.71 15.23
N LEU A 34 3.50 -8.97 14.83
CA LEU A 34 4.07 -10.33 14.81
C LEU A 34 4.21 -10.91 16.23
N GLU A 35 4.78 -10.15 17.18
CA GLU A 35 4.88 -10.59 18.58
C GLU A 35 3.51 -10.93 19.19
N LEU A 36 2.48 -10.16 18.85
CA LEU A 36 1.11 -10.41 19.27
C LEU A 36 0.55 -11.70 18.64
N MET A 37 0.80 -11.94 17.35
CA MET A 37 0.42 -13.19 16.67
C MET A 37 1.15 -14.42 17.22
N ASP A 38 2.44 -14.30 17.56
CA ASP A 38 3.24 -15.38 18.16
C ASP A 38 2.81 -15.71 19.60
N SER A 39 2.30 -14.70 20.33
CA SER A 39 1.89 -14.83 21.73
C SER A 39 0.43 -15.24 21.93
N ALA A 40 -0.43 -14.98 20.93
CA ALA A 40 -1.85 -15.33 20.98
C ALA A 40 -2.06 -16.84 20.77
N ASP A 41 -3.05 -17.40 21.45
CA ASP A 41 -3.58 -18.71 21.09
C ASP A 41 -4.21 -18.66 19.66
N LEU A 42 -4.55 -19.85 19.12
CA LEU A 42 -5.22 -20.04 17.83
C LEU A 42 -6.49 -19.20 17.59
N ILE A 43 -7.03 -18.57 18.65
CA ILE A 43 -8.10 -17.58 18.61
C ILE A 43 -7.65 -16.40 19.48
N MET A 44 -7.43 -15.23 18.86
CA MET A 44 -7.18 -13.98 19.58
C MET A 44 -8.37 -13.60 20.47
N THR A 45 -8.09 -13.12 21.68
CA THR A 45 -9.08 -12.43 22.52
C THR A 45 -9.48 -11.09 21.91
N ASP A 46 -10.63 -10.52 22.32
CA ASP A 46 -11.11 -9.22 21.83
C ASP A 46 -10.05 -8.10 21.98
N LEU A 47 -9.27 -8.12 23.07
CA LEU A 47 -8.20 -7.16 23.35
C LEU A 47 -6.97 -7.35 22.44
N GLU A 48 -6.63 -8.60 22.11
CA GLU A 48 -5.55 -8.90 21.16
C GLU A 48 -5.98 -8.54 19.73
N ALA A 49 -7.24 -8.78 19.36
CA ALA A 49 -7.80 -8.36 18.09
C ALA A 49 -7.83 -6.83 17.93
N GLU A 50 -8.24 -6.10 18.97
CA GLU A 50 -8.22 -4.63 19.01
C GLU A 50 -6.78 -4.08 18.87
N ARG A 51 -5.82 -4.64 19.63
CA ARG A 51 -4.40 -4.29 19.50
C ARG A 51 -3.82 -4.61 18.14
N PHE A 52 -4.15 -5.77 17.56
CA PHE A 52 -3.68 -6.16 16.24
C PHE A 52 -4.23 -5.23 15.15
N PHE A 53 -5.49 -4.84 15.27
CA PHE A 53 -6.12 -3.85 14.41
C PHE A 53 -5.42 -2.49 14.51
N ASP A 54 -5.18 -1.97 15.71
CA ASP A 54 -4.50 -0.68 15.92
C ASP A 54 -3.06 -0.67 15.37
N LEU A 55 -2.31 -1.75 15.57
CA LEU A 55 -0.95 -1.89 15.05
C LEU A 55 -0.93 -1.96 13.51
N THR A 56 -1.88 -2.69 12.92
CA THR A 56 -2.05 -2.78 11.47
C THR A 56 -2.46 -1.43 10.87
N LEU A 57 -3.40 -0.73 11.52
CA LEU A 57 -3.85 0.59 11.12
C LEU A 57 -2.73 1.63 11.22
N MET A 58 -1.92 1.59 12.29
CA MET A 58 -0.75 2.44 12.45
C MET A 58 0.29 2.18 11.36
N HIS A 59 0.54 0.91 11.01
CA HIS A 59 1.44 0.56 9.91
C HIS A 59 0.92 1.10 8.56
N LEU A 60 -0.37 0.91 8.25
CA LEU A 60 -1.01 1.42 7.03
C LEU A 60 -0.97 2.96 6.94
N GLN A 61 -1.30 3.67 8.03
CA GLN A 61 -1.24 5.14 8.09
C GLN A 61 0.19 5.66 7.91
N THR A 62 1.17 4.99 8.53
CA THR A 62 2.58 5.38 8.44
C THR A 62 3.13 5.10 7.04
N PHE A 63 2.72 3.99 6.40
CA PHE A 63 3.02 3.69 5.00
C PHE A 63 2.40 4.73 4.05
N ALA A 64 1.15 5.14 4.26
CA ALA A 64 0.51 6.21 3.49
C ALA A 64 1.29 7.55 3.62
N LEU A 65 1.79 7.89 4.82
CA LEU A 65 2.58 9.09 5.05
C LEU A 65 4.01 9.01 4.47
N LEU A 66 4.60 7.82 4.43
CA LEU A 66 5.82 7.51 3.67
C LEU A 66 5.58 7.73 2.16
N ASN A 67 4.45 7.26 1.64
CA ASN A 67 4.06 7.42 0.24
C ASN A 67 3.81 8.90 -0.12
N LYS A 68 3.21 9.68 0.80
CA LYS A 68 3.13 11.15 0.73
C LYS A 68 4.50 11.81 0.63
N ARG A 69 5.49 11.35 1.39
CA ARG A 69 6.86 11.90 1.35
C ARG A 69 7.64 11.47 0.10
N SER A 70 7.29 10.33 -0.50
CA SER A 70 7.79 9.84 -1.79
C SER A 70 7.39 10.76 -2.98
N GLN A 71 6.43 11.67 -2.81
CA GLN A 71 5.98 12.65 -3.82
C GLN A 71 7.01 13.69 -4.33
N LEU A 72 8.31 13.50 -4.09
CA LEU A 72 9.33 13.95 -5.07
C LEU A 72 8.98 13.47 -6.50
N GLN A 73 8.21 12.38 -6.60
CA GLN A 73 7.44 11.93 -7.76
C GLN A 73 6.69 13.02 -8.54
N ALA A 74 6.14 14.05 -7.87
CA ALA A 74 5.37 15.13 -8.50
C ALA A 74 6.23 15.96 -9.48
N HIS A 75 7.56 16.04 -9.28
CA HIS A 75 8.47 16.69 -10.23
C HIS A 75 8.58 15.95 -11.58
N LEU A 76 8.12 14.70 -11.68
CA LEU A 76 8.05 13.95 -12.94
C LEU A 76 6.73 14.16 -13.70
N GLY A 77 5.84 15.03 -13.22
CA GLY A 77 4.67 15.53 -13.99
C GLY A 77 3.70 14.45 -14.47
N GLY A 78 3.46 13.41 -13.65
CA GLY A 78 2.60 12.28 -14.03
C GLY A 78 3.15 11.40 -15.16
N SER A 79 4.47 11.40 -15.36
CA SER A 79 5.12 10.61 -16.40
C SER A 79 4.92 9.11 -16.24
N VAL A 80 4.51 8.45 -17.34
CA VAL A 80 4.35 6.99 -17.45
C VAL A 80 5.62 6.22 -17.08
N LEU A 81 6.80 6.86 -17.14
CA LEU A 81 8.08 6.30 -16.69
C LEU A 81 8.07 5.89 -15.21
N ILE A 82 7.11 6.36 -14.42
CA ILE A 82 6.96 5.99 -13.02
C ILE A 82 6.65 4.50 -12.82
N LEU A 83 5.84 3.92 -13.71
CA LEU A 83 5.43 2.52 -13.64
C LEU A 83 6.59 1.54 -13.85
N PRO A 84 7.40 1.61 -14.94
CA PRO A 84 8.55 0.74 -15.08
C PRO A 84 9.61 1.02 -14.00
N MET A 85 9.81 2.27 -13.57
CA MET A 85 10.76 2.57 -12.49
C MET A 85 10.35 1.91 -11.17
N ALA A 86 9.06 1.99 -10.77
CA ALA A 86 8.54 1.31 -9.59
C ALA A 86 8.63 -0.22 -9.73
N PHE A 87 8.23 -0.77 -10.87
CA PHE A 87 8.32 -2.21 -11.16
C PHE A 87 9.76 -2.72 -11.03
N PHE A 88 10.74 -2.08 -11.68
CA PHE A 88 12.14 -2.49 -11.59
C PHE A 88 12.73 -2.31 -10.19
N SER A 89 12.30 -1.28 -9.46
CA SER A 89 12.76 -1.05 -8.07
C SER A 89 12.25 -2.14 -7.13
N LEU A 90 10.95 -2.46 -7.19
CA LEU A 90 10.34 -3.53 -6.40
C LEU A 90 10.88 -4.90 -6.81
N TRP A 91 11.02 -5.17 -8.11
CA TRP A 91 11.60 -6.41 -8.61
C TRP A 91 13.05 -6.60 -8.14
N ALA A 92 13.87 -5.54 -8.15
CA ALA A 92 15.23 -5.60 -7.65
C ALA A 92 15.28 -5.80 -6.12
N LEU A 93 14.40 -5.13 -5.37
CA LEU A 93 14.25 -5.33 -3.93
C LEU A 93 13.88 -6.78 -3.61
N PHE A 94 12.86 -7.32 -4.27
CA PHE A 94 12.39 -8.69 -4.04
C PHE A 94 13.41 -9.75 -4.49
N ARG A 95 14.25 -9.45 -5.49
CA ARG A 95 15.40 -10.30 -5.81
C ARG A 95 16.49 -10.29 -4.75
N VAL A 96 16.68 -9.17 -4.04
CA VAL A 96 17.63 -9.12 -2.92
C VAL A 96 17.04 -9.81 -1.68
N THR A 97 15.74 -9.67 -1.39
CA THR A 97 15.11 -10.39 -0.26
C THR A 97 15.10 -11.89 -0.49
N ASP A 98 14.71 -12.35 -1.68
CA ASP A 98 14.82 -13.76 -2.16
C ASP A 98 16.23 -14.34 -1.93
N MET A 99 17.28 -13.65 -2.41
CA MET A 99 18.67 -14.08 -2.21
C MET A 99 19.11 -14.12 -0.73
N VAL A 100 18.65 -13.17 0.09
CA VAL A 100 18.97 -13.14 1.54
C VAL A 100 18.20 -14.24 2.28
N ARG A 101 16.94 -14.49 1.91
CA ARG A 101 16.06 -15.51 2.48
C ARG A 101 16.61 -16.91 2.21
N GLU A 102 16.96 -17.20 0.96
CA GLU A 102 17.65 -18.44 0.58
C GLU A 102 18.96 -18.65 1.36
N TRP A 103 19.77 -17.60 1.51
CA TRP A 103 21.03 -17.69 2.27
C TRP A 103 20.81 -17.95 3.77
N VAL A 104 19.77 -17.36 4.38
CA VAL A 104 19.41 -17.60 5.78
C VAL A 104 18.91 -19.03 5.97
N SER A 105 18.00 -19.52 5.12
CA SER A 105 17.44 -20.87 5.25
C SER A 105 18.39 -22.03 4.89
N LEU A 106 19.60 -21.73 4.43
CA LEU A 106 20.65 -22.72 4.20
C LEU A 106 21.83 -22.57 5.18
N ALA A 107 21.73 -21.67 6.17
CA ALA A 107 22.85 -21.33 7.04
C ALA A 107 23.19 -22.40 8.10
N ASP A 108 22.19 -23.16 8.57
CA ASP A 108 22.35 -24.06 9.73
C ASP A 108 22.77 -25.49 9.33
N ASP A 109 21.99 -26.18 8.50
CA ASP A 109 22.29 -27.56 8.04
C ASP A 109 22.42 -27.71 6.50
N GLY A 110 22.10 -26.66 5.75
CA GLY A 110 22.13 -26.62 4.29
C GLY A 110 20.92 -27.26 3.60
N VAL A 111 19.80 -27.47 4.30
CA VAL A 111 18.55 -28.02 3.75
C VAL A 111 17.36 -27.26 4.31
N LYS A 112 16.51 -26.68 3.45
CA LYS A 112 15.27 -26.04 3.91
C LYS A 112 14.37 -27.05 4.64
N ASP A 113 13.93 -26.70 5.84
CA ASP A 113 12.90 -27.43 6.56
C ASP A 113 11.48 -26.98 6.16
N LYS A 114 10.45 -27.68 6.66
CA LYS A 114 9.05 -27.40 6.30
C LYS A 114 8.57 -26.02 6.79
N MET A 115 9.08 -25.52 7.91
CA MET A 115 8.74 -24.20 8.42
C MET A 115 9.41 -23.11 7.58
N GLU A 116 10.63 -23.35 7.11
CA GLU A 116 11.34 -22.46 6.20
C GLU A 116 10.68 -22.40 4.81
N GLU A 117 10.25 -23.55 4.26
CA GLU A 117 9.42 -23.59 3.04
C GLU A 117 8.13 -22.78 3.20
N ALA A 118 7.42 -22.94 4.32
CA ALA A 118 6.19 -22.19 4.59
C ALA A 118 6.42 -20.69 4.81
N TRP A 119 7.56 -20.31 5.41
CA TRP A 119 7.97 -18.91 5.57
C TRP A 119 8.35 -18.27 4.22
N ASP A 120 9.05 -19.00 3.36
CA ASP A 120 9.41 -18.59 2.01
C ASP A 120 8.14 -18.33 1.17
N GLU A 121 7.21 -19.29 1.14
CA GLU A 121 5.91 -19.18 0.45
C GLU A 121 5.08 -17.98 0.93
N ALA A 122 4.88 -17.82 2.24
CA ALA A 122 4.13 -16.70 2.81
C ALA A 122 4.80 -15.34 2.56
N THR A 123 6.13 -15.30 2.50
CA THR A 123 6.87 -14.08 2.17
C THR A 123 6.74 -13.75 0.68
N GLU A 124 6.83 -14.73 -0.23
CA GLU A 124 6.58 -14.51 -1.67
C GLU A 124 5.16 -14.01 -1.96
N GLU A 125 4.14 -14.56 -1.28
CA GLU A 125 2.75 -14.09 -1.40
C GLU A 125 2.61 -12.63 -0.95
N THR A 126 3.25 -12.27 0.17
CA THR A 126 3.28 -10.89 0.68
C THR A 126 4.01 -9.93 -0.28
N GLU A 127 5.12 -10.35 -0.89
CA GLU A 127 5.83 -9.57 -1.93
C GLU A 127 4.95 -9.35 -3.17
N ASP A 128 4.17 -10.36 -3.57
CA ASP A 128 3.25 -10.30 -4.72
C ASP A 128 2.09 -9.32 -4.49
N ASP A 129 1.54 -9.29 -3.27
CA ASP A 129 0.54 -8.31 -2.87
C ASP A 129 1.10 -6.88 -2.81
N VAL A 130 2.30 -6.68 -2.23
CA VAL A 130 2.96 -5.37 -2.20
C VAL A 130 3.26 -4.87 -3.62
N MET A 131 3.73 -5.74 -4.51
CA MET A 131 3.89 -5.43 -5.94
C MET A 131 2.57 -4.96 -6.55
N ALA A 132 1.50 -5.72 -6.33
CA ALA A 132 0.22 -5.48 -6.97
C ALA A 132 -0.49 -4.22 -6.45
N LEU A 133 -0.50 -4.00 -5.13
CA LEU A 133 -1.06 -2.80 -4.51
C LEU A 133 -0.31 -1.54 -4.97
N THR A 134 1.03 -1.57 -4.95
CA THR A 134 1.85 -0.41 -5.33
C THR A 134 1.66 -0.07 -6.81
N LEU A 135 1.73 -1.05 -7.71
CA LEU A 135 1.60 -0.80 -9.14
C LEU A 135 0.17 -0.46 -9.56
N SER A 136 -0.85 -1.08 -8.96
CA SER A 136 -2.25 -0.73 -9.25
C SER A 136 -2.56 0.71 -8.87
N PHE A 137 -2.09 1.18 -7.71
CA PHE A 137 -2.25 2.57 -7.30
C PHE A 137 -1.57 3.53 -8.29
N LEU A 138 -0.33 3.24 -8.72
CA LEU A 138 0.35 4.07 -9.72
C LEU A 138 -0.33 4.05 -11.10
N VAL A 139 -0.94 2.93 -11.51
CA VAL A 139 -1.75 2.84 -12.75
C VAL A 139 -2.98 3.74 -12.64
N VAL A 140 -3.71 3.66 -11.52
CA VAL A 140 -4.88 4.50 -11.22
C VAL A 140 -4.51 5.98 -11.24
N GLN A 141 -3.43 6.35 -10.56
CA GLN A 141 -2.96 7.75 -10.52
C GLN A 141 -2.57 8.26 -11.92
N THR A 142 -1.96 7.42 -12.76
CA THR A 142 -1.65 7.76 -14.16
C THR A 142 -2.92 8.02 -14.97
N PHE A 143 -3.93 7.13 -14.88
CA PHE A 143 -5.21 7.33 -15.57
C PHE A 143 -5.97 8.55 -15.06
N ARG A 144 -5.99 8.78 -13.75
CA ARG A 144 -6.65 9.95 -13.15
C ARG A 144 -5.97 11.25 -13.57
N PHE A 145 -4.64 11.30 -13.61
CA PHE A 145 -3.90 12.44 -14.15
C PHE A 145 -4.29 12.74 -15.61
N TRP A 146 -4.43 11.71 -16.46
CA TRP A 146 -4.86 11.89 -17.86
C TRP A 146 -6.32 12.33 -18.00
N ILE A 147 -7.22 11.89 -17.12
CA ILE A 147 -8.65 12.22 -17.16
C ILE A 147 -8.92 13.62 -16.60
N TYR A 148 -8.28 13.98 -15.48
CA TYR A 148 -8.53 15.22 -14.74
C TYR A 148 -7.56 16.36 -15.09
N GLY A 149 -6.39 16.06 -15.66
CA GLY A 149 -5.34 17.05 -15.99
C GLY A 149 -4.51 17.53 -14.79
N VAL A 150 -4.85 17.09 -13.57
CA VAL A 150 -4.14 17.34 -12.32
C VAL A 150 -3.86 16.01 -11.64
N LEU A 151 -2.68 15.88 -11.05
CA LEU A 151 -2.26 14.70 -10.31
C LEU A 151 -2.98 14.70 -8.95
N PRO A 152 -3.75 13.65 -8.59
CA PRO A 152 -4.32 13.53 -7.25
C PRO A 152 -3.23 13.45 -6.18
N ASP A 153 -3.60 13.71 -4.93
CA ASP A 153 -2.70 13.62 -3.79
C ASP A 153 -2.38 12.16 -3.39
N GLU A 154 -1.65 12.01 -2.29
CA GLU A 154 -1.20 10.76 -1.67
C GLU A 154 -2.32 9.79 -1.29
N GLU A 155 -3.47 10.33 -0.90
CA GLU A 155 -4.67 9.59 -0.52
C GLU A 155 -5.55 9.35 -1.76
N GLY A 156 -5.23 10.02 -2.87
CA GLY A 156 -6.00 10.01 -4.09
C GLY A 156 -7.14 11.03 -4.07
N ASN A 157 -7.07 12.11 -3.30
CA ASN A 157 -8.02 13.21 -3.40
C ASN A 157 -7.59 14.19 -4.49
N LEU A 158 -8.56 14.83 -5.16
CA LEU A 158 -8.31 15.98 -6.02
C LEU A 158 -8.46 17.28 -5.22
N ASP A 159 -7.45 18.15 -5.29
CA ASP A 159 -7.55 19.50 -4.69
C ASP A 159 -8.58 20.33 -5.47
N ASN A 160 -9.78 20.43 -4.90
CA ASN A 160 -10.92 21.21 -5.44
C ASN A 160 -10.59 22.70 -5.68
N ARG A 161 -9.44 23.21 -5.21
CA ARG A 161 -8.98 24.58 -5.50
C ARG A 161 -8.33 24.73 -6.87
N GLN A 162 -7.89 23.63 -7.50
CA GLN A 162 -7.13 23.67 -8.74
C GLN A 162 -8.02 23.45 -9.96
N ILE A 163 -8.91 22.46 -9.91
CA ILE A 163 -9.90 22.15 -10.94
C ILE A 163 -11.18 21.66 -10.24
N ASP A 164 -12.34 21.99 -10.80
CA ASP A 164 -13.60 21.30 -10.53
C ASP A 164 -13.84 20.22 -11.59
N PRO A 165 -13.45 18.94 -11.35
CA PRO A 165 -13.78 17.83 -12.23
C PRO A 165 -15.25 17.80 -12.61
N SER A 166 -15.51 17.74 -13.92
CA SER A 166 -16.85 17.56 -14.45
C SER A 166 -17.40 16.18 -14.12
N LEU A 167 -18.72 16.08 -13.98
CA LEU A 167 -19.41 14.80 -13.80
C LEU A 167 -19.11 13.82 -14.96
N VAL A 168 -18.83 14.35 -16.16
CA VAL A 168 -18.41 13.57 -17.34
C VAL A 168 -17.06 12.89 -17.10
N GLN A 169 -16.06 13.60 -16.55
CA GLN A 169 -14.76 13.00 -16.21
C GLN A 169 -14.89 11.89 -15.16
N ALA A 170 -15.77 12.06 -14.16
CA ALA A 170 -16.05 11.02 -13.18
C ALA A 170 -16.69 9.77 -13.82
N PHE A 171 -17.64 9.93 -14.74
CA PHE A 171 -18.20 8.80 -15.49
C PHE A 171 -17.21 8.15 -16.47
N VAL A 172 -16.31 8.93 -17.09
CA VAL A 172 -15.21 8.37 -17.91
C VAL A 172 -14.27 7.52 -17.04
N SER A 173 -13.89 8.02 -15.86
CA SER A 173 -13.09 7.30 -14.87
C SER A 173 -13.78 6.00 -14.42
N LEU A 174 -15.08 6.03 -14.16
CA LEU A 174 -15.87 4.83 -13.84
C LEU A 174 -15.87 3.83 -15.00
N GLY A 175 -16.06 4.32 -16.24
CA GLY A 175 -16.01 3.49 -17.45
C GLY A 175 -14.66 2.81 -17.67
N VAL A 176 -13.55 3.49 -17.38
CA VAL A 176 -12.20 2.91 -17.42
C VAL A 176 -12.05 1.81 -16.36
N GLY A 177 -12.50 2.04 -15.12
CA GLY A 177 -12.49 1.02 -14.07
C GLY A 177 -13.28 -0.24 -14.47
N MET A 178 -14.49 -0.07 -14.97
CA MET A 178 -15.34 -1.18 -15.45
C MET A 178 -14.74 -1.91 -16.66
N LEU A 179 -14.05 -1.19 -17.56
CA LEU A 179 -13.33 -1.81 -18.68
C LEU A 179 -12.15 -2.65 -18.21
N ILE A 180 -11.37 -2.18 -17.24
CA ILE A 180 -10.26 -2.95 -16.64
C ILE A 180 -10.80 -4.22 -15.97
N ALA A 181 -11.89 -4.13 -15.20
CA ALA A 181 -12.55 -5.29 -14.58
C ALA A 181 -13.00 -6.31 -15.63
N LEU A 182 -13.66 -5.86 -16.71
CA LEU A 182 -14.09 -6.72 -17.81
C LEU A 182 -12.90 -7.41 -18.50
N LEU A 183 -11.82 -6.68 -18.76
CA LEU A 183 -10.61 -7.25 -19.37
C LEU A 183 -9.92 -8.26 -18.44
N SER A 184 -9.86 -8.02 -17.12
CA SER A 184 -9.34 -8.99 -16.15
C SER A 184 -10.19 -10.26 -16.08
N TYR A 185 -11.52 -10.11 -16.10
CA TYR A 185 -12.48 -11.22 -16.14
C TYR A 185 -12.32 -12.06 -17.43
N LEU A 186 -12.27 -11.41 -18.60
CA LEU A 186 -12.04 -12.09 -19.88
C LEU A 186 -10.67 -12.80 -19.90
N ARG A 187 -9.62 -12.17 -19.39
CA ARG A 187 -8.29 -12.79 -19.24
C ARG A 187 -8.33 -14.01 -18.31
N THR A 188 -9.18 -13.99 -17.28
CA THR A 188 -9.34 -15.11 -16.35
C THR A 188 -10.10 -16.30 -16.96
N ILE A 189 -11.05 -16.05 -17.87
CA ILE A 189 -11.79 -17.11 -18.59
C ILE A 189 -10.97 -17.70 -19.74
N TYR A 190 -10.37 -16.84 -20.57
CA TYR A 190 -9.75 -17.25 -21.84
C TYR A 190 -8.21 -17.39 -21.76
N GLY A 191 -7.60 -16.98 -20.64
CA GLY A 191 -6.17 -17.13 -20.41
C GLY A 191 -5.76 -18.58 -20.15
N SER A 192 -4.66 -19.01 -20.75
CA SER A 192 -4.05 -20.31 -20.43
C SER A 192 -3.58 -20.33 -18.97
N SER A 193 -3.93 -21.37 -18.21
CA SER A 193 -3.67 -21.51 -16.76
C SER A 193 -2.21 -21.80 -16.41
N LYS A 194 -1.25 -21.18 -17.11
CA LYS A 194 0.17 -21.25 -16.75
C LYS A 194 0.40 -20.39 -15.51
N HIS A 195 0.39 -21.05 -14.35
CA HIS A 195 0.80 -20.49 -13.06
C HIS A 195 2.23 -19.94 -13.16
N SER A 196 2.32 -18.65 -13.45
CA SER A 196 3.57 -17.88 -13.49
C SER A 196 3.38 -16.65 -12.64
N ARG A 197 4.39 -16.27 -11.84
CA ARG A 197 4.33 -15.13 -10.92
C ARG A 197 3.83 -13.85 -11.61
N TYR A 198 4.32 -13.57 -12.83
CA TYR A 198 3.82 -12.48 -13.69
C TYR A 198 2.31 -12.54 -14.03
N SER A 199 1.72 -13.73 -14.21
CA SER A 199 0.28 -13.87 -14.47
C SER A 199 -0.59 -13.59 -13.23
N VAL A 200 -0.03 -13.80 -12.03
CA VAL A 200 -0.61 -13.44 -10.74
C VAL A 200 -0.51 -11.93 -10.54
N TRP A 201 0.68 -11.33 -10.70
CA TRP A 201 0.86 -9.88 -10.65
C TRP A 201 -0.08 -9.13 -11.60
N LEU A 202 -0.15 -9.54 -12.87
CA LEU A 202 -1.06 -8.93 -13.85
C LEU A 202 -2.54 -9.11 -13.48
N ARG A 203 -2.90 -10.15 -12.71
CA ARG A 203 -4.24 -10.32 -12.15
C ARG A 203 -4.50 -9.28 -11.08
N LEU A 204 -3.72 -9.33 -10.01
CA LEU A 204 -3.91 -8.51 -8.82
C LEU A 204 -3.80 -7.01 -9.16
N ILE A 205 -2.85 -6.61 -10.01
CA ILE A 205 -2.73 -5.23 -10.50
C ILE A 205 -4.01 -4.79 -11.22
N SER A 206 -4.58 -5.63 -12.09
CA SER A 206 -5.81 -5.29 -12.84
C SER A 206 -7.02 -5.22 -11.91
N ASP A 207 -7.17 -6.22 -11.03
CA ASP A 207 -8.30 -6.34 -10.10
C ASP A 207 -8.30 -5.15 -9.13
N PHE A 208 -7.18 -4.86 -8.44
CA PHE A 208 -7.04 -3.69 -7.57
C PHE A 208 -7.21 -2.38 -8.35
N SER A 209 -6.61 -2.22 -9.54
CA SER A 209 -6.78 -0.99 -10.34
C SER A 209 -8.24 -0.71 -10.65
N SER A 210 -9.01 -1.76 -10.97
CA SER A 210 -10.45 -1.61 -11.23
C SER A 210 -11.22 -1.17 -10.00
N CYS A 211 -10.93 -1.75 -8.82
CA CYS A 211 -11.54 -1.38 -7.54
C CYS A 211 -11.25 0.08 -7.18
N TRP A 212 -9.97 0.50 -7.24
CA TRP A 212 -9.56 1.89 -6.99
C TRP A 212 -10.25 2.86 -7.94
N MET A 213 -10.25 2.58 -9.26
CA MET A 213 -10.93 3.44 -10.25
C MET A 213 -12.42 3.57 -9.97
N VAL A 214 -13.12 2.46 -9.68
CA VAL A 214 -14.56 2.48 -9.34
C VAL A 214 -14.80 3.28 -8.07
N MET A 215 -14.03 3.02 -7.00
CA MET A 215 -14.14 3.71 -5.71
C MET A 215 -13.99 5.23 -5.85
N PHE A 216 -12.88 5.71 -6.42
CA PHE A 216 -12.64 7.14 -6.61
C PHE A 216 -13.67 7.80 -7.55
N SER A 217 -14.21 7.06 -8.52
CA SER A 217 -15.22 7.60 -9.44
C SER A 217 -16.59 7.72 -8.78
N ILE A 218 -17.01 6.73 -7.99
CA ILE A 218 -18.24 6.80 -7.18
C ILE A 218 -18.12 7.93 -6.17
N ASP A 219 -16.99 8.01 -5.47
CA ASP A 219 -16.73 9.09 -4.51
C ASP A 219 -16.88 10.47 -5.16
N ARG A 220 -16.24 10.66 -6.32
CA ARG A 220 -16.33 11.93 -7.06
C ARG A 220 -17.75 12.23 -7.54
N ILE A 221 -18.52 11.21 -7.96
CA ILE A 221 -19.94 11.39 -8.32
C ILE A 221 -20.74 11.85 -7.08
N MET A 222 -20.54 11.24 -5.91
CA MET A 222 -21.22 11.61 -4.66
C MET A 222 -20.83 13.02 -4.18
N THR A 223 -19.55 13.36 -4.31
CA THR A 223 -18.96 14.69 -4.07
C THR A 223 -19.60 15.76 -4.96
N ILE A 224 -19.69 15.54 -6.29
CA ILE A 224 -20.30 16.50 -7.24
C ILE A 224 -21.82 16.61 -7.04
N THR A 225 -22.50 15.52 -6.71
CA THR A 225 -23.97 15.49 -6.53
C THR A 225 -24.44 15.90 -5.14
N SER A 226 -23.51 16.29 -4.23
CA SER A 226 -23.81 16.62 -2.83
C SER A 226 -24.48 15.49 -2.03
N LEU A 227 -24.25 14.23 -2.45
CA LEU A 227 -24.76 13.03 -1.77
C LEU A 227 -23.82 12.51 -0.66
N GLY A 228 -22.69 13.20 -0.42
CA GLY A 228 -21.78 12.92 0.70
C GLY A 228 -20.60 12.01 0.36
N GLY A 229 -19.80 12.39 -0.63
CA GLY A 229 -18.51 11.72 -0.91
C GLY A 229 -17.46 11.98 0.17
N ALA A 230 -16.54 11.02 0.33
CA ALA A 230 -15.45 11.04 1.28
C ALA A 230 -14.36 12.08 0.94
N GLU A 231 -14.19 12.51 -0.32
CA GLU A 231 -13.31 13.64 -0.70
C GLU A 231 -13.62 14.95 0.05
N TYR A 232 -14.83 15.11 0.62
CA TYR A 232 -15.17 16.26 1.49
C TYR A 232 -14.85 16.05 2.98
N GLY A 233 -14.24 14.92 3.33
CA GLY A 233 -14.01 14.50 4.71
C GLY A 233 -15.30 14.07 5.38
N VAL A 234 -15.75 12.83 5.13
CA VAL A 234 -16.77 12.18 5.99
C VAL A 234 -16.22 11.90 7.41
N LEU A 235 -14.90 12.04 7.61
CA LEU A 235 -14.33 12.49 8.89
C LEU A 235 -14.61 13.99 9.10
N GLY A 236 -15.91 14.31 9.26
CA GLY A 236 -16.59 15.61 9.11
C GLY A 236 -15.96 16.83 9.77
N ASN A 237 -14.88 17.33 9.17
CA ASN A 237 -13.95 18.26 9.82
C ASN A 237 -13.59 17.80 11.26
N VAL A 238 -13.23 16.51 11.40
CA VAL A 238 -12.36 16.07 12.51
C VAL A 238 -11.15 17.00 12.47
N PRO A 239 -10.93 17.84 13.51
CA PRO A 239 -9.79 18.72 13.51
C PRO A 239 -8.56 17.87 13.26
N ARG A 240 -7.59 18.38 12.49
CA ARG A 240 -6.21 17.93 12.68
C ARG A 240 -5.78 18.39 14.08
N GLN A 241 -6.32 17.76 15.12
CA GLN A 241 -5.53 17.46 16.29
C GLN A 241 -4.25 16.90 15.71
N ARG A 242 -3.14 17.60 15.94
CA ARG A 242 -1.86 16.96 15.77
C ARG A 242 -1.97 15.72 16.64
N LEU A 243 -1.90 14.55 16.02
CA LEU A 243 -1.38 13.38 16.69
C LEU A 243 0.05 13.79 17.05
N ASN A 244 0.16 14.48 18.19
CA ASN A 244 1.39 14.55 18.93
C ASN A 244 1.62 13.09 19.30
N PHE A 245 2.36 12.38 18.44
CA PHE A 245 2.90 11.06 18.72
C PHE A 245 3.91 11.24 19.86
N THR A 246 3.35 11.42 21.06
CA THR A 246 4.07 11.33 22.31
C THR A 246 4.44 9.86 22.45
N TRP A 247 5.74 9.58 22.31
CA TRP A 247 6.31 8.23 22.41
C TRP A 247 5.99 7.55 23.76
N ASP A 248 5.50 8.32 24.73
CA ASP A 248 4.90 7.95 26.02
C ASP A 248 3.87 6.80 25.95
N VAL A 249 3.26 6.51 24.79
CA VAL A 249 2.37 5.34 24.59
C VAL A 249 3.13 4.01 24.53
N PHE A 250 4.46 4.04 24.31
CA PHE A 250 5.34 2.87 24.21
C PHE A 250 6.27 2.72 25.43
N GLY A 251 5.94 3.36 26.56
CA GLY A 251 6.69 3.29 27.83
C GLY A 251 6.23 2.19 28.77
#